data_AF-A0A227J1V4-F1
#
_entry.id   AF-A0A227J1V4-F1
#
_cell.length_a   1.000
_cell.length_b   1.000
_cell.length_c   1.000
_cell.angle_alpha   90.00
_cell.angle_beta   90.00
_cell.angle_gamma   90.00
#
_symmetry.space_group_name_H-M   'P 1'
#
loop_
_entity.id
_entity.type
_entity.pdbx_description
1 polymer ?
#
loop_
_entity_poly.entity_id
_entity_poly.type
_entity_poly.pdbx_seq_one_letter_code
_entity_poly.pdbx_strand_id
1 'polypeptide(L)'
;LDIDNFKSINDINGNYIGDQIIKFTANAIQQSLSSPNNAFRVAGDEFAFITYDEDPVAVCQEVLDKIEAGYSDKSNRISFTVSIGIARAPVH
;
A
#
# COMPACT_ATOMS: atom_id res chain seq x y z
N LEU A 1 -5.04 0.00 5.42
CA LEU A 1 -4.17 -0.85 4.59
C LEU A 1 -2.97 -1.21 5.44
N ASP A 2 -2.64 -2.49 5.53
CA ASP A 2 -1.51 -3.00 6.30
C ASP A 2 -0.63 -3.88 5.42
N ILE A 3 0.69 -3.87 5.63
CA ILE A 3 1.62 -4.71 4.86
C ILE A 3 1.77 -6.06 5.54
N ASP A 4 1.31 -7.11 4.85
CA ASP A 4 1.27 -8.44 5.44
C ASP A 4 2.69 -8.95 5.75
N ASN A 5 2.91 -9.41 6.99
CA ASN A 5 4.20 -9.94 7.46
C ASN A 5 5.38 -8.96 7.32
N PHE A 6 5.16 -7.65 7.40
CA PHE A 6 6.22 -6.64 7.22
C PHE A 6 7.44 -6.85 8.12
N LYS A 7 7.23 -7.23 9.38
CA LYS A 7 8.34 -7.55 10.29
C LYS A 7 9.23 -8.68 9.74
N SER A 8 8.64 -9.73 9.19
CA SER A 8 9.40 -10.84 8.58
C SER A 8 10.18 -10.37 7.35
N ILE A 9 9.62 -9.45 6.55
CA ILE A 9 10.33 -8.83 5.43
C ILE A 9 11.59 -8.10 5.94
N ASN A 10 11.46 -7.33 7.03
CA ASN A 10 12.60 -6.64 7.66
C ASN A 10 13.63 -7.61 8.23
N ASP A 11 13.18 -8.64 8.94
CA ASP A 11 14.07 -9.60 9.58
C ASP A 11 14.90 -10.38 8.54
N ILE A 12 14.34 -10.65 7.36
CA ILE A 12 15.00 -11.39 6.27
C ILE A 12 15.88 -10.47 5.41
N ASN A 13 15.40 -9.28 5.05
CA ASN A 13 16.03 -8.43 4.03
C ASN A 13 16.71 -7.18 4.61
N GLY A 14 16.54 -6.92 5.90
CA GLY A 14 17.04 -5.73 6.59
C GLY A 14 16.13 -4.50 6.45
N ASN A 15 16.23 -3.60 7.43
CA ASN A 15 15.39 -2.39 7.52
C ASN A 15 15.46 -1.48 6.28
N TYR A 16 16.60 -1.45 5.59
CA TYR A 16 16.72 -0.67 4.34
C TYR A 16 15.70 -1.13 3.30
N ILE A 17 15.53 -2.45 3.16
CA ILE A 17 14.55 -3.02 2.24
C ILE A 17 13.13 -2.74 2.73
N GLY A 18 12.88 -2.84 4.03
CA GLY A 18 11.63 -2.37 4.63
C GLY A 18 11.24 -0.95 4.22
N ASP A 19 12.19 -0.02 4.31
CA ASP A 19 11.97 1.37 3.89
C ASP A 19 11.63 1.48 2.41
N GLN A 20 12.21 0.64 1.55
CA GLN A 20 11.85 0.61 0.13
C GLN A 20 10.46 0.05 -0.10
N ILE A 21 10.07 -1.01 0.63
CA ILE A 21 8.72 -1.59 0.58
C ILE A 21 7.67 -0.57 1.02
N ILE A 22 7.94 0.21 2.09
CA ILE A 22 7.09 1.32 2.54
C ILE A 22 6.94 2.37 1.43
N LYS A 23 8.05 2.79 0.81
CA LYS A 23 8.01 3.79 -0.27
C LYS A 23 7.27 3.30 -1.50
N PHE A 24 7.49 2.04 -1.88
CA PHE A 24 6.81 1.40 -2.99
C PHE A 24 5.30 1.32 -2.73
N THR A 25 4.90 0.89 -1.53
CA THR A 25 3.49 0.83 -1.10
C THR A 25 2.85 2.23 -1.12
N ALA A 26 3.52 3.25 -0.58
CA ALA A 26 3.04 4.63 -0.62
C ALA A 26 2.84 5.12 -2.06
N ASN A 27 3.77 4.81 -2.96
CA ASN A 27 3.67 5.19 -4.37
C ASN A 27 2.52 4.46 -5.09
N ALA A 28 2.35 3.16 -4.84
CA ALA A 28 1.23 2.38 -5.38
C ALA A 28 -0.13 2.96 -4.95
N ILE A 29 -0.27 3.35 -3.67
CA ILE A 29 -1.46 4.03 -3.17
C ILE A 29 -1.66 5.36 -3.92
N GLN A 30 -0.65 6.24 -3.93
CA GLN A 30 -0.76 7.57 -4.54
C GLN A 30 -1.12 7.52 -6.02
N GLN A 31 -0.57 6.57 -6.78
CA GLN A 31 -0.85 6.41 -8.20
C GLN A 31 -2.24 5.85 -8.50
N SER A 32 -2.91 5.26 -7.50
CA SER A 32 -4.25 4.67 -7.66
C SER A 32 -5.36 5.62 -7.20
N LEU A 33 -5.00 6.79 -6.69
CA LEU A 33 -5.95 7.81 -6.25
C LEU A 33 -6.04 8.94 -7.27
N SER A 34 -7.25 9.40 -7.55
CA SER A 34 -7.47 10.62 -8.36
C SER A 34 -6.92 11.87 -7.67
N SER A 35 -6.87 11.89 -6.33
CA SER A 35 -6.25 12.93 -5.52
C SER A 35 -5.16 12.32 -4.64
N PRO A 36 -3.88 12.37 -5.04
CA PRO A 36 -2.79 11.69 -4.34
C PRO A 36 -2.51 12.27 -2.93
N ASN A 37 -3.00 13.48 -2.64
CA ASN A 37 -2.86 14.14 -1.34
C ASN A 37 -3.72 13.50 -0.24
N ASN A 38 -4.59 12.56 -0.58
CA ASN A 38 -5.45 11.84 0.36
C ASN A 38 -4.85 10.50 0.82
N ALA A 39 -3.54 10.30 0.68
CA ALA A 39 -2.83 9.13 1.18
C ALA A 39 -2.02 9.47 2.43
N PHE A 40 -2.09 8.63 3.45
CA PHE A 40 -1.49 8.85 4.76
C PHE A 40 -0.81 7.58 5.28
N ARG A 41 0.35 7.73 5.92
CA ARG A 41 0.97 6.68 6.73
C ARG A 41 0.56 6.90 8.18
N VAL A 42 -0.08 5.90 8.78
CA VAL A 42 -0.66 5.98 10.13
C VAL A 42 0.33 5.48 11.18
N ALA A 43 0.99 4.36 10.88
CA ALA A 43 2.01 3.74 11.73
C ALA A 43 3.08 3.09 10.84
N GLY A 44 3.97 2.29 11.44
CA GLY A 44 5.14 1.68 10.77
C GLY A 44 4.84 1.19 9.34
N ASP A 45 3.94 0.22 9.21
CA ASP A 45 3.51 -0.44 7.98
C ASP A 45 2.05 -0.16 7.60
N GLU A 46 1.34 0.57 8.46
CA GLU A 46 -0.07 0.89 8.26
C GLU A 46 -0.27 2.19 7.49
N PHE A 47 -1.16 2.14 6.50
CA PHE A 47 -1.59 3.26 5.67
C PHE A 47 -3.11 3.43 5.70
N ALA A 48 -3.54 4.68 5.51
CA ALA A 48 -4.93 5.04 5.27
C ALA A 48 -5.02 5.94 4.05
N PHE A 49 -6.12 5.87 3.31
CA PHE A 49 -6.39 6.80 2.24
C PHE A 49 -7.89 7.10 2.11
N ILE A 50 -8.20 8.26 1.55
CA ILE A 50 -9.57 8.70 1.28
C ILE A 50 -9.76 8.78 -0.23
N THR A 51 -10.79 8.09 -0.72
CA THR A 51 -11.25 8.23 -2.09
C THR A 51 -12.68 8.78 -2.13
N TYR A 52 -12.95 9.59 -3.14
CA TYR A 52 -14.29 10.08 -3.47
C TYR A 52 -14.83 9.38 -4.72
N ASP A 53 -14.16 8.32 -5.16
CA ASP A 53 -14.61 7.49 -6.28
C ASP A 53 -15.92 6.78 -5.95
N GLU A 54 -16.79 6.63 -6.95
CA GLU A 54 -18.05 5.92 -6.82
C GLU A 54 -17.81 4.43 -6.51
N ASP A 55 -16.72 3.86 -7.05
CA ASP A 55 -16.28 2.50 -6.80
C ASP A 55 -14.96 2.46 -6.01
N PRO A 56 -15.00 2.56 -4.66
CA PRO A 56 -13.81 2.45 -3.83
C PRO A 56 -13.19 1.05 -3.86
N VAL A 57 -13.93 0.01 -4.29
CA VAL A 57 -13.39 -1.35 -4.41
C VAL A 57 -12.45 -1.42 -5.60
N ALA A 58 -12.81 -0.80 -6.73
CA ALA A 58 -11.93 -0.69 -7.89
C ALA A 58 -10.61 0.03 -7.54
N VAL A 59 -10.67 1.12 -6.77
CA VAL A 59 -9.46 1.81 -6.27
C VAL A 59 -8.60 0.87 -5.41
N CYS A 60 -9.22 0.11 -4.50
CA CYS A 60 -8.49 -0.86 -3.68
C CYS A 60 -7.85 -1.96 -4.52
N GLN A 61 -8.55 -2.45 -5.56
CA GLN A 61 -8.03 -3.46 -6.47
C GLN A 61 -6.83 -2.93 -7.26
N GLU A 62 -6.87 -1.68 -7.73
CA GLU A 62 -5.72 -1.07 -8.41
C GLU A 62 -4.48 -0.99 -7.49
N VAL A 63 -4.68 -0.66 -6.21
CA VAL A 63 -3.60 -0.68 -5.21
C VAL A 63 -3.04 -2.09 -5.04
N LEU A 64 -3.91 -3.10 -4.91
CA LEU A 64 -3.52 -4.51 -4.78
C LEU A 64 -2.71 -4.97 -5.99
N ASP A 65 -3.21 -4.73 -7.21
CA ASP A 65 -2.58 -5.16 -8.46
C ASP A 65 -1.16 -4.56 -8.61
N LYS A 66 -0.99 -3.28 -8.26
CA LYS A 66 0.33 -2.61 -8.28
C LYS A 66 1.29 -3.20 -7.26
N ILE A 67 0.78 -3.63 -6.11
CA ILE A 67 1.59 -4.23 -5.05
C ILE A 67 1.97 -5.67 -5.40
N GLU A 68 1.03 -6.44 -5.96
CA GLU A 68 1.25 -7.83 -6.39
C GLU A 68 2.29 -7.95 -7.51
N ALA A 69 2.49 -6.89 -8.32
CA ALA A 69 3.60 -6.81 -9.27
C ALA A 69 4.98 -6.97 -8.59
N GLY A 70 5.05 -6.71 -7.28
CA GLY A 70 6.22 -6.88 -6.44
C GLY A 70 7.18 -5.71 -6.51
N TYR A 71 7.95 -5.54 -5.44
CA TYR A 71 9.06 -4.60 -5.41
C TYR A 71 10.29 -5.21 -6.10
N SER A 72 10.94 -4.44 -6.98
CA SER A 72 12.21 -4.85 -7.58
C SER A 72 13.17 -3.69 -7.72
N ASP A 73 14.44 -3.93 -7.41
CA ASP A 73 15.56 -3.04 -7.71
C ASP A 73 16.69 -3.82 -8.43
N LYS A 74 17.90 -3.27 -8.49
CA LYS A 74 19.05 -3.91 -9.18
C LYS A 74 19.44 -5.28 -8.59
N SER A 75 19.15 -5.52 -7.31
CA SER A 75 19.66 -6.64 -6.52
C SER A 75 18.56 -7.48 -5.88
N ASN A 76 17.35 -6.92 -5.74
CA ASN A 76 16.26 -7.51 -4.98
C ASN A 76 15.00 -7.66 -5.84
N ARG A 77 14.26 -8.74 -5.59
CA ARG A 77 12.92 -8.94 -6.12
C ARG A 77 12.06 -9.57 -5.02
N ILE A 78 11.09 -8.81 -4.53
CA ILE A 78 10.34 -9.13 -3.33
C ILE A 78 8.85 -9.05 -3.65
N SER A 79 8.20 -10.20 -3.56
CA SER A 79 6.74 -10.30 -3.58
C SER A 79 6.23 -10.21 -2.16
N PHE A 80 5.19 -9.41 -1.97
CA PHE A 80 4.49 -9.25 -0.70
C PHE A 80 3.05 -8.82 -1.00
N THR A 81 2.18 -8.97 -0.01
CA THR A 81 0.75 -8.63 -0.13
C THR A 81 0.39 -7.56 0.91
N VAL A 82 -0.78 -6.97 0.74
CA VAL A 82 -1.35 -6.04 1.71
C VAL A 82 -2.81 -6.40 1.98
N SER A 83 -3.26 -6.07 3.19
CA SER A 83 -4.66 -6.20 3.61
C SER A 83 -5.33 -4.82 3.63
N ILE A 84 -6.50 -4.67 2.98
CA ILE A 84 -7.24 -3.40 2.89
C ILE A 84 -8.63 -3.54 3.49
N GLY A 85 -8.93 -2.70 4.49
CA GLY A 85 -10.29 -2.51 5.02
C GLY A 85 -10.94 -1.27 4.42
N ILE A 86 -12.24 -1.35 4.10
CA ILE A 86 -13.02 -0.25 3.52
C ILE A 86 -14.14 0.14 4.48
N ALA A 87 -14.31 1.44 4.69
CA ALA A 87 -15.46 2.02 5.37
C ALA A 87 -16.05 3.14 4.52
N ARG A 88 -17.39 3.24 4.48
CA ARG A 88 -18.11 4.30 3.76
C ARG A 88 -18.80 5.22 4.75
N ALA A 89 -18.65 6.53 4.53
CA ALA A 89 -19.48 7.51 5.23
C ALA A 89 -20.95 7.31 4.84
N PRO A 90 -21.90 7.54 5.76
CA PRO A 90 -23.32 7.44 5.44
C PRO A 90 -23.69 8.47 4.37
N VAL A 91 -24.55 8.05 3.44
CA VAL A 91 -25.23 8.98 2.53
C VAL A 91 -26.36 9.62 3.33
N HIS A 92 -26.35 10.94 3.46
CA HIS A 92 -27.47 11.70 4.03
C HIS A 92 -28.49 12.06 2.95
#